data_AF-A0A6V7IE72-F1
#
_entry.id   AF-A0A6V7IE72-F1
#
_cell.length_a   1.000
_cell.length_b   1.000
_cell.length_c   1.000
_cell.angle_alpha   90.00
_cell.angle_beta   90.00
_cell.angle_gamma   90.00
#
_symmetry.space_group_name_H-M   'P 1'
#
loop_
_entity.id
_entity.type
_entity.pdbx_description
1 polymer ?
#
loop_
_entity_poly.entity_id
_entity_poly.type
_entity_poly.pdbx_seq_one_letter_code
_entity_poly.pdbx_strand_id
1 'polypeptide(L)' 'TTVIRGTLLGIQQMGRDLGGRGGVIVNVASVLGLENIPQLPVYSTTKQAVISFSRSIA' A
#
# COMPACT_ATOMS: atom_id res chain seq x y z
N THR A 1 -0.20 -3.76 -7.89
CA THR A 1 0.54 -2.54 -8.31
C THR A 1 -0.26 -1.25 -8.14
N THR A 2 -1.56 -1.20 -8.45
CA THR A 2 -2.38 0.03 -8.35
C THR A 2 -2.40 0.67 -6.95
N VAL A 3 -2.52 -0.12 -5.87
CA VAL A 3 -2.55 0.41 -4.48
C VAL A 3 -1.29 1.22 -4.14
N ILE A 4 -0.11 0.69 -4.48
CA ILE A 4 1.18 1.35 -4.21
C ILE A 4 1.27 2.67 -4.99
N ARG A 5 0.99 2.65 -6.31
CA ARG A 5 1.02 3.86 -7.13
C ARG A 5 0.00 4.90 -6.67
N GLY A 6 -1.21 4.47 -6.34
CA GLY A 6 -2.25 5.34 -5.79
C GLY A 6 -1.84 5.98 -4.47
N THR A 7 -1.13 5.24 -3.61
CA THR A 7 -0.59 5.80 -2.36
C THR A 7 0.46 6.88 -2.64
N LEU A 8 1.40 6.63 -3.55
CA LEU A 8 2.42 7.61 -3.91
C LEU A 8 1.81 8.89 -4.50
N LEU A 9 0.80 8.75 -5.36
CA LEU A 9 0.04 9.89 -5.87
C LEU A 9 -0.69 10.62 -4.73
N GLY A 10 -1.32 9.90 -3.82
CA GLY A 10 -1.95 10.47 -2.63
C GLY A 10 -0.96 11.29 -1.80
N ILE A 11 0.23 10.75 -1.52
CA ILE A 11 1.30 11.45 -0.80
C ILE A 11 1.69 12.74 -1.53
N GLN A 12 1.88 12.70 -2.86
CA GLN A 12 2.23 13.89 -3.64
C GLN A 12 1.14 14.98 -3.57
N GLN A 13 -0.14 14.61 -3.54
CA GLN A 13 -1.25 15.56 -3.48
C GLN A 13 -1.54 16.05 -2.05
N MET A 14 -1.21 15.25 -1.04
CA MET A 14 -1.54 15.52 0.37
C MET A 14 -0.38 16.13 1.16
N GLY A 15 0.87 15.97 0.71
CA GLY A 15 2.07 16.42 1.41
C GLY A 15 2.00 17.90 1.78
N ARG A 16 2.12 18.23 3.06
CA ARG A 16 2.05 19.62 3.55
C ARG A 16 3.25 20.45 3.08
N ASP A 17 4.38 19.78 2.89
CA ASP A 17 5.59 20.27 2.23
C ASP A 17 5.39 20.55 0.73
N LEU A 18 4.40 19.92 0.12
CA LEU A 18 4.01 20.09 -1.28
C LEU A 18 2.79 21.03 -1.45
N GLY A 19 2.42 21.77 -0.41
CA GLY A 19 1.25 22.68 -0.43
C GLY A 19 -0.10 21.98 -0.25
N GLY A 20 -0.10 20.67 0.03
CA GLY A 20 -1.28 19.90 0.37
C GLY A 20 -1.78 20.15 1.81
N ARG A 21 -2.93 19.57 2.16
CA ARG A 21 -3.59 19.77 3.47
C ARG A 21 -3.35 18.64 4.48
N GLY A 22 -2.50 17.67 4.14
CA GLY A 22 -2.37 16.41 4.87
C GLY A 22 -3.60 15.51 4.73
N GLY A 23 -3.64 14.42 5.51
CA GLY A 23 -4.77 13.51 5.63
C GLY A 23 -4.32 12.08 5.90
N VAL A 24 -5.21 11.11 5.67
CA VAL A 24 -4.97 9.68 5.95
C VAL A 24 -5.20 8.86 4.69
N ILE A 25 -4.25 7.96 4.38
CA ILE A 25 -4.38 6.96 3.31
C ILE A 25 -4.58 5.59 3.95
N VAL A 26 -5.60 4.84 3.48
CA VAL A 26 -5.89 3.49 3.95
C VAL A 26 -5.65 2.48 2.83
N ASN A 27 -4.64 1.64 2.99
CA ASN A 27 -4.31 0.58 2.03
C ASN A 27 -4.98 -0.73 2.39
N VAL A 28 -5.78 -1.28 1.47
CA VAL A 28 -6.51 -2.54 1.68
C VAL A 28 -5.67 -3.74 1.19
N ALA A 29 -5.15 -4.50 2.15
CA ALA A 29 -4.40 -5.73 1.92
C ALA A 29 -5.27 -7.00 2.04
N SER A 30 -4.70 -8.11 2.54
CA SER A 30 -5.36 -9.40 2.77
C SER A 30 -4.54 -10.18 3.80
N VAL A 31 -5.19 -11.08 4.55
CA VAL A 31 -4.51 -12.05 5.43
C VAL A 31 -3.52 -12.93 4.66
N LEU A 32 -3.77 -13.16 3.35
CA LEU A 32 -2.86 -13.90 2.49
C LEU A 32 -1.56 -13.16 2.16
N GLY A 33 -1.41 -11.91 2.61
CA GLY A 33 -0.12 -11.20 2.59
C GLY A 33 0.75 -11.48 3.82
N LEU A 34 0.22 -12.18 4.83
CA LEU A 34 0.93 -12.63 6.03
C LEU A 34 1.19 -14.14 5.97
N GLU A 35 0.20 -14.91 5.51
CA GLU A 35 0.29 -16.35 5.32
C GLU A 35 0.14 -16.69 3.83
N ASN A 36 1.20 -17.25 3.24
CA ASN A 36 1.22 -17.54 1.82
C ASN A 36 0.47 -18.83 1.50
N ILE A 37 -0.43 -18.77 0.51
CA ILE A 37 -1.14 -19.94 -0.02
C ILE A 37 -0.52 -20.31 -1.38
N PRO A 38 0.08 -21.52 -1.53
CA PRO A 38 0.77 -21.93 -2.75
C PRO A 38 -0.09 -21.91 -4.02
N GLN A 39 -1.41 -22.08 -3.88
CA GLN A 39 -2.38 -22.04 -4.98
C GLN A 39 -2.58 -20.62 -5.53
N LEU A 40 -2.23 -19.58 -4.77
CA LEU A 40 -2.45 -18.18 -5.10
C LEU A 40 -1.15 -17.36 -4.95
N PRO A 41 -0.03 -17.75 -5.61
CA PRO A 41 1.28 -17.17 -5.32
C PRO A 41 1.35 -15.70 -5.73
N VAL A 42 0.78 -15.34 -6.89
CA VAL A 42 0.74 -13.95 -7.37
C VAL A 42 -0.11 -13.08 -6.45
N TYR A 43 -1.30 -13.54 -6.06
CA TYR A 43 -2.18 -12.78 -5.16
C TYR A 43 -1.51 -12.56 -3.79
N SER A 44 -1.03 -13.64 -3.16
CA SER A 44 -0.37 -13.57 -1.84
C SER A 44 0.83 -12.62 -1.87
N THR A 45 1.69 -12.76 -2.88
CA THR A 45 2.85 -11.86 -3.08
C THR A 45 2.41 -10.41 -3.26
N THR A 46 1.37 -10.13 -4.05
CA THR A 46 0.90 -8.75 -4.24
C THR A 46 0.32 -8.15 -2.97
N LYS A 47 -0.35 -8.95 -2.13
CA LYS A 47 -0.90 -8.50 -0.85
C LYS A 47 0.20 -8.33 0.20
N GLN A 48 1.22 -9.18 0.20
CA GLN A 48 2.42 -9.00 1.01
C GLN A 48 3.16 -7.71 0.62
N ALA A 49 3.28 -7.41 -0.67
CA ALA A 49 3.87 -6.16 -1.15
C ALA A 49 3.11 -4.92 -0.65
N VAL A 50 1.77 -4.95 -0.64
CA VAL A 50 0.97 -3.84 -0.08
C VAL A 50 1.22 -3.67 1.43
N ILE A 51 1.31 -4.76 2.19
CA ILE A 51 1.60 -4.72 3.63
C ILE A 51 2.99 -4.15 3.89
N SER A 52 4.01 -4.69 3.22
CA SER A 52 5.40 -4.24 3.38
C SER A 52 5.54 -2.77 3.02
N PHE A 53 5.00 -2.37 1.87
CA PHE A 53 5.03 -0.98 1.44
C PHE A 53 4.36 -0.06 2.46
N SER A 54 3.14 -0.40 2.93
CA SER A 54 2.40 0.45 3.88
C SER A 54 3.15 0.63 5.21
N ARG A 55 3.87 -0.41 5.67
CA ARG A 55 4.71 -0.34 6.87
C ARG A 55 5.97 0.48 6.66
N SER A 56 6.55 0.46 5.46
CA SER A 56 7.79 1.18 5.15
C SER A 56 7.59 2.69 4.96
N ILE A 57 6.39 3.13 4.60
CA ILE A 57 6.09 4.55 4.35
C ILE A 57 5.42 5.28 5.53
N ALA A 58 4.94 4.53 6.52
CA ALA A 58 4.30 5.08 7.72
C ALA A 58 5.38 5.49 8.73
#